data_AF-A0A3C0GD53-F1
#
_entry.id   AF-A0A3C0GD53-F1
#
_cell.length_a   1.000
_cell.length_b   1.000
_cell.length_c   1.000
_cell.angle_alpha   90.00
_cell.angle_beta   90.00
_cell.angle_gamma   90.00
#
_symmetry.space_group_name_H-M   'P 1'
#
loop_
_entity.id
_entity.type
_entity.pdbx_description
1 polymer ?
#
loop_
_entity_poly.entity_id
_entity_poly.type
_entity_poly.pdbx_seq_one_letter_code
_entity_poly.pdbx_strand_id
1 'polypeptide(L)'
;MEENKKIIKSFKVQDKLNPIFWVEDNGAFKLKEEIRKALLKVVEDYADFVDVDLDIEDITLTGSLSNYNWSDFSDVDLHIIMDFPGGPKSLLKKYLDSKRIIWNSLRDVTIKDFDVEVYAQDSNEPH
;
A
#
# COMPACT_ATOMS: atom_id res chain seq x y z
N MET A 1 -6.34 6.73 -28.71
CA MET A 1 -7.83 6.77 -28.65
C MET A 1 -8.39 5.77 -27.63
N GLU A 2 -7.89 4.53 -27.58
CA GLU A 2 -8.35 3.51 -26.64
C GLU A 2 -7.87 3.74 -25.21
N GLU A 3 -6.63 4.18 -25.05
CA GLU A 3 -6.04 4.60 -23.77
C GLU A 3 -6.79 5.78 -23.14
N ASN A 4 -7.09 6.84 -23.91
CA ASN A 4 -7.92 7.95 -23.44
C ASN A 4 -9.31 7.50 -22.95
N LYS A 5 -9.88 6.44 -23.56
CA LYS A 5 -11.14 5.86 -23.08
C LYS A 5 -10.97 5.10 -21.77
N LYS A 6 -9.83 4.44 -21.55
CA LYS A 6 -9.52 3.80 -20.26
C LYS A 6 -9.34 4.84 -19.15
N ILE A 7 -8.61 5.92 -19.41
CA ILE A 7 -8.41 7.04 -18.48
C ILE A 7 -9.76 7.67 -18.09
N ILE A 8 -10.65 7.95 -19.05
CA ILE A 8 -11.97 8.52 -18.71
C ILE A 8 -12.80 7.54 -17.85
N LYS A 9 -12.62 6.23 -18.04
CA LYS A 9 -13.31 5.22 -17.22
C LYS A 9 -12.74 5.10 -15.80
N SER A 10 -11.46 5.43 -15.55
CA SER A 10 -10.88 5.32 -14.21
C SER A 10 -11.48 6.30 -13.20
N PHE A 11 -12.07 7.41 -13.67
CA PHE A 11 -12.81 8.35 -12.81
C PHE A 11 -14.21 7.84 -12.41
N LYS A 12 -14.64 6.68 -12.90
CA LYS A 12 -15.93 6.09 -12.51
C LYS A 12 -15.76 5.25 -11.25
N VAL A 13 -16.64 5.49 -10.29
CA VAL A 13 -16.79 4.65 -9.10
C VAL A 13 -17.31 3.27 -9.52
N GLN A 14 -16.79 2.24 -8.86
CA GLN A 14 -17.12 0.84 -9.07
C GLN A 14 -18.30 0.42 -8.18
N ASP A 15 -19.11 -0.54 -8.64
CA ASP A 15 -20.23 -1.04 -7.84
C ASP A 15 -19.79 -1.98 -6.70
N LYS A 16 -18.54 -2.46 -6.74
CA LYS A 16 -17.98 -3.45 -5.82
C LYS A 16 -16.54 -3.10 -5.47
N LEU A 17 -16.08 -3.55 -4.30
CA LEU A 17 -14.64 -3.59 -4.01
C LEU A 17 -13.91 -4.45 -5.04
N ASN A 18 -12.62 -4.20 -5.21
CA ASN A 18 -11.83 -4.91 -6.22
C ASN A 18 -11.87 -6.43 -5.96
N PRO A 19 -12.50 -7.23 -6.84
CA PRO A 19 -12.67 -8.67 -6.62
C PRO A 19 -11.35 -9.43 -6.75
N ILE A 20 -10.26 -8.80 -7.18
CA ILE A 20 -8.91 -9.36 -7.15
C ILE A 20 -8.40 -9.39 -5.71
N PHE A 21 -8.61 -8.31 -4.95
CA PHE A 21 -8.09 -8.12 -3.59
C PHE A 21 -9.03 -8.62 -2.50
N TRP A 22 -10.34 -8.41 -2.68
CA TRP A 22 -11.32 -8.60 -1.63
C TRP A 22 -12.21 -9.82 -1.88
N VAL A 23 -12.59 -10.47 -0.80
CA VAL A 23 -13.63 -11.52 -0.77
C VAL A 23 -14.63 -11.18 0.32
N GLU A 24 -15.91 -11.37 0.01
CA GLU A 24 -16.98 -11.27 1.01
C GLU A 24 -17.04 -12.58 1.80
N ASP A 25 -16.93 -12.47 3.12
CA ASP A 25 -17.00 -13.58 4.06
C ASP A 25 -17.92 -13.19 5.22
N ASN A 26 -19.07 -13.85 5.31
CA ASN A 26 -20.07 -13.64 6.38
C ASN A 26 -20.52 -12.18 6.56
N GLY A 27 -20.75 -11.46 5.45
CA GLY A 27 -21.21 -10.06 5.48
C GLY A 27 -20.12 -9.04 5.79
N ALA A 28 -18.85 -9.46 5.88
CA ALA A 28 -17.69 -8.59 5.97
C ALA A 28 -16.76 -8.83 4.77
N PHE A 29 -16.06 -7.78 4.33
CA PHE A 29 -15.01 -7.94 3.32
C PHE A 29 -13.67 -8.21 3.98
N LYS A 30 -12.94 -9.18 3.43
CA LYS A 30 -11.59 -9.54 3.87
C LYS A 30 -10.66 -9.55 2.67
N LEU A 31 -9.39 -9.23 2.90
CA LEU A 31 -8.36 -9.49 1.92
C LEU A 31 -8.27 -11.00 1.66
N LYS A 32 -8.12 -11.37 0.40
CA LYS A 32 -7.82 -12.75 0.06
C LYS A 32 -6.48 -13.15 0.66
N GLU A 33 -6.39 -14.39 1.12
CA GLU A 33 -5.22 -14.87 1.86
C GLU A 33 -3.94 -14.81 1.01
N GLU A 34 -4.02 -15.09 -0.29
CA GLU A 34 -2.87 -14.99 -1.19
C GLU A 34 -2.38 -13.54 -1.36
N ILE A 35 -3.30 -12.58 -1.35
CA ILE A 35 -2.98 -11.16 -1.44
C ILE A 35 -2.35 -10.71 -0.13
N ARG A 36 -2.96 -11.04 1.01
CA ARG A 36 -2.42 -10.74 2.34
C ARG A 36 -0.99 -11.26 2.50
N LYS A 37 -0.71 -12.51 2.12
CA LYS A 37 0.64 -13.09 2.18
C LYS A 37 1.63 -12.38 1.27
N ALA A 38 1.21 -12.01 0.07
CA ALA A 38 2.06 -11.25 -0.85
C ALA A 38 2.41 -9.87 -0.28
N LEU A 39 1.43 -9.16 0.30
CA LEU A 39 1.64 -7.86 0.93
C LEU A 39 2.59 -7.95 2.13
N LEU A 40 2.43 -8.95 2.99
CA LEU A 40 3.34 -9.18 4.12
C LEU A 40 4.77 -9.43 3.66
N LYS A 41 4.96 -10.21 2.60
CA LYS A 41 6.28 -10.43 2.02
C LYS A 41 6.91 -9.13 1.49
N VAL A 42 6.12 -8.25 0.89
CA VAL A 42 6.63 -6.93 0.46
C VAL A 42 7.11 -6.11 1.66
N VAL A 43 6.38 -6.14 2.78
CA VAL A 43 6.79 -5.46 4.02
C VAL A 43 8.08 -6.06 4.58
N GLU A 44 8.22 -7.39 4.59
CA GLU A 44 9.47 -8.08 4.97
C GLU A 44 10.64 -7.66 4.07
N ASP A 45 10.46 -7.71 2.74
CA ASP A 45 11.49 -7.32 1.76
C ASP A 45 11.87 -5.82 1.88
N TYR A 46 10.93 -4.96 2.29
CA TYR A 46 11.20 -3.55 2.57
C TYR A 46 11.98 -3.38 3.89
N ALA A 47 11.57 -4.06 4.96
CA ALA A 47 12.26 -4.00 6.25
C ALA A 47 13.73 -4.44 6.13
N ASP A 48 13.98 -5.56 5.43
CA ASP A 48 15.34 -6.06 5.15
C ASP A 48 16.18 -5.05 4.36
N PHE A 49 15.57 -4.27 3.47
CA PHE A 49 16.26 -3.26 2.66
C PHE A 49 16.63 -1.98 3.45
N VAL A 50 15.80 -1.61 4.41
CA VAL A 50 16.01 -0.40 5.21
C VAL A 50 17.23 -0.56 6.14
N ASP A 51 17.65 -1.80 6.44
CA ASP A 51 18.87 -2.14 7.19
C ASP A 51 18.89 -1.49 8.60
N VAL A 52 17.71 -1.34 9.20
CA VAL A 52 17.49 -0.96 10.60
C VAL A 52 16.29 -1.74 11.14
N ASP A 53 16.30 -2.05 12.43
CA ASP A 53 15.15 -2.69 13.07
C ASP A 53 13.95 -1.74 13.08
N LEU A 54 12.81 -2.22 12.57
CA LEU A 54 11.54 -1.49 12.56
C LEU A 54 10.61 -2.09 13.61
N ASP A 55 10.13 -1.25 14.53
CA ASP A 55 9.08 -1.62 15.48
C ASP A 55 7.72 -1.37 14.82
N ILE A 56 7.24 -2.36 14.06
CA ILE A 56 6.00 -2.26 13.28
C ILE A 56 4.80 -2.53 14.18
N GLU A 57 3.93 -1.54 14.35
CA GLU A 57 2.69 -1.65 15.12
C GLU A 57 1.57 -2.30 14.31
N ASP A 58 1.42 -1.88 13.05
CA ASP A 58 0.38 -2.38 12.15
C ASP A 58 0.76 -2.19 10.67
N ILE A 59 0.03 -2.87 9.79
CA ILE A 59 0.15 -2.74 8.33
C ILE A 59 -1.24 -2.53 7.76
N THR A 60 -1.46 -1.36 7.15
CA THR A 60 -2.75 -0.98 6.55
C THR A 60 -2.64 -0.90 5.04
N LEU A 61 -3.52 -1.60 4.32
CA LEU A 61 -3.80 -1.30 2.92
C LEU A 61 -4.78 -0.13 2.86
N THR A 62 -4.44 0.94 2.16
CA THR A 62 -5.28 2.14 2.03
C THR A 62 -5.48 2.50 0.55
N GLY A 63 -5.90 3.73 0.28
CA GLY A 63 -6.01 4.26 -1.06
C GLY A 63 -7.13 3.64 -1.90
N SER A 64 -6.96 3.69 -3.21
CA SER A 64 -8.05 3.42 -4.16
C SER A 64 -8.51 1.96 -4.14
N LEU A 65 -7.60 1.00 -3.94
CA LEU A 65 -7.91 -0.43 -3.84
C LEU A 65 -8.69 -0.80 -2.59
N SER A 66 -8.75 0.08 -1.59
CA SER A 66 -9.44 -0.14 -0.31
C SER A 66 -10.86 0.46 -0.29
N ASN A 67 -11.33 0.99 -1.42
CA ASN A 67 -12.68 1.52 -1.55
C ASN A 67 -13.23 1.26 -2.98
N TYR A 68 -14.28 1.97 -3.39
CA TYR A 68 -14.94 1.79 -4.68
C TYR A 68 -14.34 2.63 -5.83
N ASN A 69 -13.28 3.40 -5.60
CA ASN A 69 -12.65 4.28 -6.58
C ASN A 69 -11.44 3.63 -7.28
N TRP A 70 -11.36 2.30 -7.31
CA TRP A 70 -10.27 1.59 -7.97
C TRP A 70 -10.44 1.51 -9.49
N SER A 71 -9.32 1.35 -10.20
CA SER A 71 -9.27 1.17 -11.65
C SER A 71 -8.03 0.39 -12.07
N ASP A 72 -7.86 0.15 -13.38
CA ASP A 72 -6.63 -0.45 -13.94
C ASP A 72 -5.36 0.42 -13.76
N PHE A 73 -5.50 1.65 -13.25
CA PHE A 73 -4.41 2.57 -12.93
C PHE A 73 -4.23 2.76 -11.42
N SER A 74 -4.83 1.90 -10.61
CA SER A 74 -4.63 1.92 -9.16
C SER A 74 -3.28 1.33 -8.79
N ASP A 75 -2.78 1.73 -7.63
CA ASP A 75 -1.62 1.13 -6.98
C ASP A 75 -2.04 0.49 -5.65
N VAL A 76 -1.17 -0.35 -5.11
CA VAL A 76 -1.27 -0.95 -3.78
C VAL A 76 -0.56 -0.04 -2.77
N ASP A 77 -1.36 0.77 -2.09
CA ASP A 77 -0.88 1.68 -1.04
C ASP A 77 -0.72 0.97 0.32
N LEU A 78 0.49 0.52 0.63
CA LEU A 78 0.81 -0.15 1.90
C LEU A 78 1.41 0.82 2.92
N HIS A 79 0.66 1.08 3.99
CA HIS A 79 1.10 1.88 5.11
C HIS A 79 1.64 0.98 6.23
N ILE A 80 2.92 1.11 6.56
CA ILE A 80 3.56 0.46 7.70
C ILE A 80 3.49 1.45 8.87
N ILE A 81 2.66 1.14 9.86
CA ILE A 81 2.41 2.01 11.01
C ILE A 81 3.45 1.74 12.09
N MET A 82 4.05 2.80 12.61
CA MET A 82 5.03 2.75 13.70
C MET A 82 5.08 4.08 14.47
N ASP A 83 5.43 4.04 15.75
CA ASP A 83 5.75 5.25 16.51
C ASP A 83 7.12 5.81 16.09
N PHE A 84 7.17 7.10 15.77
CA PHE A 84 8.43 7.80 15.55
C PHE A 84 8.74 8.70 16.74
N PRO A 85 9.72 8.33 17.59
CA PRO A 85 10.18 9.22 18.64
C PRO A 85 10.65 10.57 18.06
N GLY A 86 9.99 11.66 18.47
CA GLY A 86 10.20 13.01 17.92
C GLY A 86 9.26 13.40 16.76
N GLY A 87 8.27 12.55 16.48
CA GLY A 87 7.19 12.75 15.52
C GLY A 87 7.63 12.73 14.05
N PRO A 88 6.79 13.26 13.14
CA PRO A 88 7.01 13.21 11.68
C PRO A 88 8.30 13.89 11.19
N LYS A 89 8.95 14.71 12.02
CA LYS A 89 10.21 15.40 11.70
C LYS A 89 11.46 14.63 12.16
N SER A 90 11.28 13.46 12.77
CA SER A 90 12.35 12.62 13.28
C SER A 90 13.33 12.24 12.17
N LEU A 91 14.59 11.99 12.56
CA LEU A 91 15.61 11.52 11.63
C LEU A 91 15.22 10.15 11.05
N LEU A 92 14.60 9.30 11.87
CA LEU A 92 14.12 7.98 11.46
C LEU A 92 13.06 8.12 10.34
N LYS A 93 12.04 8.97 10.51
CA LYS A 93 11.02 9.18 9.47
C LYS A 93 11.63 9.65 8.14
N LYS A 94 12.52 10.65 8.19
CA LYS A 94 13.22 11.16 6.99
C LYS A 94 14.09 10.10 6.32
N TYR A 95 14.73 9.26 7.12
CA TYR A 95 15.52 8.13 6.64
C TYR A 95 14.64 7.11 5.91
N LEU A 96 13.53 6.70 6.51
CA LEU A 96 12.56 5.78 5.89
C LEU A 96 11.96 6.37 4.62
N ASP A 97 11.60 7.65 4.62
CA ASP A 97 11.08 8.33 3.41
C ASP A 97 12.09 8.32 2.27
N SER A 98 13.38 8.48 2.59
CA SER A 98 14.46 8.40 1.61
C SER A 98 14.65 6.96 1.11
N LYS A 99 14.63 5.98 2.01
CA LYS A 99 14.73 4.56 1.67
C LYS A 99 13.56 4.09 0.80
N ARG A 100 12.34 4.53 1.09
CA ARG A 100 11.16 4.31 0.23
C ARG A 100 11.41 4.74 -1.21
N ILE A 101 11.87 5.97 -1.42
CA ILE A 101 12.14 6.48 -2.78
C ILE A 101 13.15 5.60 -3.51
N ILE A 102 14.21 5.19 -2.81
CA ILE A 102 15.23 4.29 -3.37
C ILE A 102 14.64 2.89 -3.64
N TRP A 103 13.86 2.33 -2.72
CA TRP A 103 13.23 1.02 -2.87
C TRP A 103 12.28 0.98 -4.07
N ASN A 104 11.37 1.97 -4.18
CA ASN A 104 10.41 2.10 -5.28
C ASN A 104 11.10 2.33 -6.64
N SER A 105 12.23 3.03 -6.67
CA SER A 105 12.96 3.29 -7.93
C SER A 105 13.84 2.13 -8.41
N LEU A 106 14.25 1.24 -7.50
CA LEU A 106 15.13 0.11 -7.83
C LEU A 106 14.36 -1.18 -8.11
N ARG A 107 13.09 -1.26 -7.69
CA ARG A 107 12.29 -2.48 -7.79
C ARG A 107 10.99 -2.23 -8.51
N ASP A 108 10.65 -3.18 -9.37
CA ASP A 108 9.35 -3.29 -10.01
C ASP A 108 8.56 -4.37 -9.26
N VAL A 109 7.88 -3.96 -8.18
CA VAL A 109 7.12 -4.87 -7.31
C VAL A 109 5.65 -4.71 -7.64
N THR A 110 5.04 -5.80 -8.13
CA THR A 110 3.62 -5.83 -8.49
C THR A 110 2.89 -6.96 -7.78
N ILE A 111 1.61 -6.73 -7.47
CA ILE A 111 0.67 -7.74 -7.01
C ILE A 111 -0.53 -7.73 -7.93
N LYS A 112 -0.69 -8.81 -8.71
CA LYS A 112 -1.79 -8.97 -9.68
C LYS A 112 -1.85 -7.80 -10.68
N ASP A 113 -0.68 -7.38 -11.15
CA ASP A 113 -0.48 -6.28 -12.11
C ASP A 113 -0.75 -4.86 -11.55
N PHE A 114 -0.86 -4.71 -10.23
CA PHE A 114 -0.88 -3.42 -9.54
C PHE A 114 0.49 -3.15 -8.91
N ASP A 115 1.04 -1.96 -9.13
CA ASP A 115 2.31 -1.54 -8.53
C ASP A 115 2.16 -1.40 -7.01
N VAL A 116 3.21 -1.72 -6.25
CA VAL A 116 3.18 -1.64 -4.79
C VAL A 116 4.00 -0.46 -4.28
N GLU A 117 3.33 0.44 -3.56
CA GLU A 117 3.96 1.57 -2.87
C GLU A 117 3.94 1.36 -1.36
N VAL A 118 5.11 1.40 -0.73
CA VAL A 118 5.23 1.29 0.73
C VAL A 118 5.39 2.68 1.33
N TYR A 119 4.70 2.99 2.43
CA TYR A 119 4.83 4.22 3.19
C TYR A 119 4.97 3.92 4.68
N ALA A 120 6.03 4.44 5.32
CA ALA A 120 6.14 4.38 6.78
C ALA A 120 5.36 5.55 7.37
N GLN A 121 4.32 5.26 8.15
CA GLN A 121 3.38 6.23 8.71
C GLN A 121 3.51 6.29 10.23
N ASP A 122 3.52 7.51 10.77
CA ASP A 122 3.51 7.74 12.22
C ASP A 122 2.16 7.36 12.80
N SER A 123 2.15 6.58 13.88
CA SER A 123 0.92 6.12 14.55
C SER A 123 0.09 7.28 15.14
N ASN A 124 0.66 8.47 15.28
CA ASN A 124 -0.04 9.68 15.74
C ASN A 124 -0.48 10.61 14.61
N GLU A 125 -0.25 10.25 13.33
CA GLU A 125 -0.77 11.03 12.21
C GLU A 125 -2.31 10.99 12.19
N PRO A 126 -3.00 12.13 12.01
CA PRO A 126 -4.45 12.14 11.89
C PRO A 126 -4.94 11.34 10.67
N HIS A 127 -6.04 10.58 10.86
CA HIS A 127 -6.71 9.77 9.84
C HIS A 127 -8.09 10.31 9.47
#